data_AF-A0A6A7K5P7-F1
#
_entry.id   AF-A0A6A7K5P7-F1
#
_cell.length_a   1.000
_cell.length_b   1.000
_cell.length_c   1.000
_cell.angle_alpha   90.00
_cell.angle_beta   90.00
_cell.angle_gamma   90.00
#
_symmetry.space_group_name_H-M   'P 1'
#
loop_
_entity.id
_entity.type
_entity.pdbx_description
1 polymer ?
#
loop_
_entity_poly.entity_id
_entity_poly.type
_entity_poly.pdbx_seq_one_letter_code
_entity_poly.pdbx_strand_id
1 'polypeptide(L)'
;MIYSHEIVSLLISLRKLLQEEKQALLHNHGEKVAKLVEEKKDYIEKLAKYKGIGIESNKKAMALIEDINAVQETNLLLTEQAMSFQSLLLESIAQNLQNMSNTYSQNGKYNSENNINLLDQSV
;
A
#
# COMPACT_ATOMS: atom_id res chain seq x y z
N MET A 1 -16.37 26.47 21.21
CA MET A 1 -16.45 25.05 21.63
C MET A 1 -16.90 24.10 20.50
N ILE A 2 -17.79 24.51 19.58
CA ILE A 2 -18.37 23.64 18.52
C ILE A 2 -17.31 23.03 17.57
N TYR A 3 -16.39 23.85 17.04
CA TYR A 3 -15.34 23.40 16.11
C TYR A 3 -14.41 22.31 16.67
N SER A 4 -14.21 22.30 17.99
CA SER A 4 -13.34 21.31 18.65
C SER A 4 -13.94 19.90 18.61
N HIS A 5 -15.28 19.78 18.66
CA HIS A 5 -15.96 18.50 18.58
C HIS A 5 -15.99 17.96 17.15
N GLU A 6 -16.24 18.83 16.17
CA GLU A 6 -16.27 18.48 14.75
C GLU A 6 -14.90 17.98 14.25
N ILE A 7 -13.82 18.67 14.62
CA ILE A 7 -12.45 18.25 14.28
C ILE A 7 -12.15 16.87 14.89
N VAL A 8 -12.48 16.66 16.17
CA VAL A 8 -12.27 15.35 16.82
C VAL A 8 -13.08 14.25 16.13
N SER A 9 -14.31 14.53 15.70
CA SER A 9 -15.11 13.56 14.95
C SER A 9 -14.47 13.23 13.60
N LEU A 10 -13.99 14.23 12.86
CA LEU A 10 -13.29 14.03 11.59
C LEU A 10 -12.00 13.20 11.77
N LEU A 11 -11.22 13.48 12.81
CA LEU A 11 -10.00 12.71 13.13
C LEU A 11 -10.31 11.26 13.48
N ILE A 12 -11.38 10.99 14.23
CA ILE A 12 -11.81 9.61 14.54
C ILE A 12 -12.17 8.86 13.26
N SER A 13 -12.95 9.48 12.37
CA SER A 13 -13.35 8.89 11.10
C SER A 13 -12.16 8.65 10.18
N LEU A 14 -11.23 9.61 10.08
CA LEU A 14 -10.00 9.46 9.32
C LEU A 14 -9.15 8.30 9.87
N ARG A 15 -8.97 8.23 11.19
CA ARG A 15 -8.25 7.12 11.83
C ARG A 15 -8.87 5.77 11.48
N LYS A 16 -10.20 5.66 11.47
CA LYS A 16 -10.90 4.44 11.09
C LYS A 16 -10.62 4.06 9.63
N LEU A 17 -10.74 5.02 8.71
CA LEU A 17 -10.41 4.82 7.30
C LEU A 17 -8.97 4.32 7.12
N LEU A 18 -8.00 4.92 7.84
CA LEU A 18 -6.61 4.52 7.77
C LEU A 18 -6.34 3.12 8.34
N GLN A 19 -7.09 2.71 9.38
CA GLN A 19 -7.03 1.33 9.87
C GLN A 19 -7.61 0.35 8.84
N GLU A 20 -8.67 0.73 8.14
CA GLU A 20 -9.22 -0.09 7.04
C GLU A 20 -8.24 -0.18 5.85
N GLU A 21 -7.52 0.89 5.54
CA GLU A 21 -6.44 0.92 4.55
C GLU A 21 -5.31 -0.02 4.94
N LYS A 22 -4.88 0.01 6.21
CA LYS A 22 -3.89 -0.94 6.75
C LYS A 22 -4.33 -2.39 6.53
N GLN A 23 -5.59 -2.70 6.85
CA GLN A 23 -6.12 -4.06 6.67
C GLN A 23 -6.18 -4.44 5.19
N ALA A 24 -6.55 -3.52 4.30
CA ALA A 24 -6.54 -3.77 2.86
C ALA A 24 -5.13 -4.05 2.33
N LEU A 25 -4.12 -3.29 2.78
CA LEU A 25 -2.71 -3.49 2.44
C LEU A 25 -2.19 -4.85 2.93
N LEU A 26 -2.45 -5.22 4.19
CA LEU A 26 -2.03 -6.51 4.75
C LEU A 26 -2.60 -7.72 4.00
N HIS A 27 -3.80 -7.58 3.42
CA HIS A 27 -4.45 -8.65 2.66
C HIS A 27 -4.28 -8.49 1.13
N ASN A 28 -3.40 -7.60 0.67
CA ASN A 28 -3.14 -7.33 -0.74
C ASN A 28 -4.39 -6.96 -1.58
N HIS A 29 -5.39 -6.33 -0.96
CA HIS A 29 -6.62 -5.91 -1.64
C HIS A 29 -6.43 -4.58 -2.38
N GLY A 30 -5.66 -4.58 -3.47
CA GLY A 30 -5.27 -3.36 -4.21
C GLY A 30 -6.43 -2.46 -4.66
N GLU A 31 -7.53 -3.03 -5.16
CA GLU A 31 -8.72 -2.26 -5.55
C GLU A 31 -9.36 -1.52 -4.36
N LYS A 32 -9.36 -2.16 -3.18
CA LYS A 32 -9.89 -1.56 -1.96
C LYS A 32 -8.97 -0.43 -1.48
N VAL A 33 -7.65 -0.61 -1.56
CA VAL A 33 -6.67 0.43 -1.25
C VAL A 33 -6.90 1.66 -2.14
N ALA A 34 -7.08 1.48 -3.45
CA ALA A 34 -7.35 2.58 -4.36
C ALA A 34 -8.60 3.39 -3.97
N LYS A 35 -9.71 2.72 -3.63
CA LYS A 35 -10.94 3.38 -3.15
C LYS A 35 -10.71 4.15 -1.86
N LEU A 36 -10.01 3.56 -0.90
CA LEU A 36 -9.72 4.19 0.39
C LEU A 36 -8.81 5.42 0.24
N VAL A 37 -7.86 5.40 -0.71
CA VAL A 37 -7.03 6.57 -1.00
C VAL A 37 -7.85 7.72 -1.57
N GLU A 38 -8.84 7.45 -2.43
CA GLU A 38 -9.75 8.49 -2.92
C GLU A 38 -10.60 9.08 -1.78
N GLU A 39 -11.21 8.22 -0.94
CA GLU A 39 -11.97 8.68 0.23
C GLU A 39 -11.11 9.50 1.21
N LYS A 40 -9.82 9.15 1.35
CA LYS A 40 -8.86 9.89 2.19
C LYS A 40 -8.68 11.34 1.73
N LYS A 41 -8.76 11.64 0.42
CA LYS A 41 -8.64 13.01 -0.10
C LYS A 41 -9.75 13.91 0.44
N ASP A 42 -10.99 13.43 0.49
CA ASP A 42 -12.13 14.17 1.04
C ASP A 42 -11.92 14.57 2.49
N TYR A 43 -11.32 13.68 3.31
CA TYR A 43 -11.00 13.99 4.70
C TYR A 43 -9.93 15.06 4.82
N ILE A 44 -8.89 15.00 3.98
CA ILE A 44 -7.83 16.01 3.95
C ILE A 44 -8.41 17.39 3.59
N GLU A 45 -9.30 17.45 2.59
CA GLU A 45 -9.97 18.71 2.21
C GLU A 45 -10.85 19.25 3.33
N LYS A 46 -11.61 18.38 4.02
CA LYS A 46 -12.42 18.77 5.18
C LYS A 46 -11.54 19.29 6.32
N LEU A 47 -10.43 18.63 6.62
CA LEU A 47 -9.48 19.03 7.67
C LEU A 47 -8.74 20.32 7.32
N ALA A 48 -8.45 20.57 6.04
CA ALA A 48 -7.77 21.80 5.58
C ALA A 48 -8.56 23.07 5.94
N LYS A 49 -9.89 23.00 6.03
CA LYS A 49 -10.76 24.11 6.44
C LYS A 49 -10.52 24.55 7.90
N TYR A 50 -9.93 23.68 8.71
CA TYR A 50 -9.64 23.93 10.12
C TYR A 50 -8.16 24.26 10.36
N LYS A 51 -7.37 24.45 9.29
CA LYS A 51 -5.96 24.82 9.39
C LYS A 51 -5.83 26.19 10.08
N GLY A 52 -4.95 26.25 11.08
CA GLY A 52 -4.71 27.48 11.87
C GLY A 52 -5.65 27.64 13.08
N ILE A 53 -6.57 26.71 13.32
CA ILE A 53 -7.32 26.67 14.58
C ILE A 53 -6.41 26.08 15.67
N GLY A 54 -6.29 26.78 16.80
CA GLY A 54 -5.47 26.38 17.94
C GLY A 54 -6.00 25.15 18.67
N ILE A 55 -5.85 23.97 18.06
CA ILE A 55 -6.25 22.67 18.61
C ILE A 55 -5.21 22.06 19.56
N GLU A 56 -4.05 22.69 19.70
CA GLU A 56 -2.90 22.23 20.51
C GLU A 56 -3.25 21.99 21.98
N SER A 57 -4.20 22.78 22.52
CA SER A 57 -4.68 22.61 23.89
C SER A 57 -5.67 21.44 24.07
N ASN A 58 -6.18 20.86 22.97
CA ASN A 58 -7.08 19.73 23.01
C ASN A 58 -6.31 18.41 23.02
N LYS A 59 -6.07 17.87 24.22
CA LYS A 59 -5.38 16.59 24.44
C LYS A 59 -5.95 15.43 23.62
N LYS A 60 -7.27 15.37 23.44
CA LYS A 60 -7.91 14.28 22.67
C LYS A 60 -7.62 14.39 21.19
N ALA A 61 -7.65 15.61 20.63
CA ALA A 61 -7.30 15.84 19.24
C ALA A 61 -5.82 15.52 19.00
N MET A 62 -4.93 15.95 19.89
CA MET A 62 -3.49 15.67 19.78
C MET A 62 -3.19 14.16 19.82
N ALA A 63 -3.77 13.41 20.76
CA ALA A 63 -3.60 11.96 20.81
C ALA A 63 -4.11 11.27 19.53
N LEU A 64 -5.23 11.74 18.95
CA LEU A 64 -5.72 11.20 17.68
C LEU A 64 -4.78 11.51 16.51
N ILE A 65 -4.15 12.68 16.49
CA ILE A 65 -3.18 13.05 15.45
C ILE A 65 -1.94 12.16 15.55
N GLU A 66 -1.43 11.91 16.75
CA GLU A 66 -0.32 10.97 16.98
C GLU A 66 -0.67 9.56 16.48
N ASP A 67 -1.85 9.05 16.85
CA ASP A 67 -2.35 7.76 16.37
C ASP A 67 -2.48 7.71 14.84
N ILE A 68 -3.01 8.78 14.22
CA ILE A 68 -3.14 8.88 12.76
C ILE A 68 -1.77 8.84 12.10
N ASN A 69 -0.79 9.57 12.62
CA ASN A 69 0.56 9.60 12.07
C ASN A 69 1.22 8.21 12.12
N ALA A 70 1.11 7.52 13.26
CA ALA A 70 1.65 6.16 13.39
C ALA A 70 1.01 5.18 12.39
N VAL A 71 -0.31 5.27 12.18
CA VAL A 71 -1.00 4.41 11.20
C VAL A 71 -0.61 4.77 9.76
N GLN A 72 -0.45 6.06 9.44
CA GLN A 72 -0.02 6.49 8.11
C GLN A 72 1.41 6.02 7.80
N GLU A 73 2.33 6.12 8.76
CA GLU A 73 3.69 5.58 8.62
C GLU A 73 3.66 4.07 8.36
N THR A 74 2.81 3.34 9.10
CA THR A 74 2.62 1.90 8.86
C THR A 74 2.08 1.61 7.46
N ASN A 75 1.07 2.37 7.01
CA ASN A 75 0.49 2.18 5.67
C ASN A 75 1.49 2.51 4.55
N LEU A 76 2.32 3.54 4.76
CA LEU A 76 3.41 3.88 3.83
C LEU A 76 4.40 2.72 3.73
N LEU A 77 4.88 2.20 4.87
CA LEU A 77 5.80 1.07 4.91
C LEU A 77 5.23 -0.16 4.18
N LEU A 78 3.97 -0.51 4.45
CA LEU A 78 3.30 -1.64 3.78
C LEU A 78 3.19 -1.43 2.26
N THR A 79 2.93 -0.19 1.84
CA THR A 79 2.88 0.16 0.41
C THR A 79 4.25 0.02 -0.24
N GLU A 80 5.30 0.54 0.39
CA GLU A 80 6.68 0.40 -0.09
C GLU A 80 7.12 -1.07 -0.18
N GLN A 81 6.75 -1.88 0.82
CA GLN A 81 7.01 -3.32 0.82
C GLN A 81 6.31 -4.02 -0.35
N ALA A 82 5.03 -3.72 -0.60
CA ALA A 82 4.28 -4.28 -1.72
C ALA A 82 4.89 -3.90 -3.07
N MET A 83 5.28 -2.63 -3.24
CA MET A 83 5.94 -2.16 -4.46
C MET A 83 7.32 -2.83 -4.65
N SER A 84 8.12 -2.94 -3.60
CA SER A 84 9.43 -3.59 -3.64
C SER A 84 9.33 -5.06 -4.05
N PHE A 85 8.38 -5.80 -3.46
CA PHE A 85 8.12 -7.19 -3.84
C PHE A 85 7.70 -7.31 -5.32
N GLN A 86 6.81 -6.44 -5.79
CA GLN A 86 6.38 -6.44 -7.19
C GLN A 86 7.52 -6.12 -8.15
N SER A 87 8.38 -5.15 -7.83
CA SER A 87 9.57 -4.82 -8.61
C SER A 87 10.52 -6.01 -8.70
N LEU A 88 10.83 -6.65 -7.57
CA LEU A 88 11.71 -7.82 -7.54
C LEU A 88 11.16 -8.99 -8.36
N LEU A 89 9.84 -9.23 -8.30
CA LEU A 89 9.17 -10.24 -9.12
C LEU A 89 9.34 -9.94 -10.62
N LEU A 90 9.07 -8.70 -11.04
CA LEU A 90 9.19 -8.29 -12.44
C LEU A 90 10.64 -8.36 -12.94
N GLU A 91 11.61 -7.93 -12.13
CA GLU A 91 13.03 -8.06 -12.43
C GLU A 91 13.45 -9.52 -12.62
N SER A 92 12.98 -10.41 -11.73
CA SER A 92 13.26 -11.84 -11.82
C SER A 92 12.68 -12.46 -13.09
N ILE A 93 11.45 -12.09 -13.46
CA ILE A 93 10.82 -12.55 -14.72
C ILE A 93 11.62 -12.04 -15.93
N ALA A 94 11.98 -10.75 -15.94
CA ALA A 94 12.75 -10.15 -17.02
C ALA A 94 14.13 -10.81 -17.21
N GLN A 95 14.84 -11.07 -16.12
CA GLN A 95 16.13 -11.78 -16.15
C GLN A 95 16.01 -13.20 -16.71
N ASN A 96 14.97 -13.95 -16.30
CA ASN A 96 14.73 -15.29 -16.83
C ASN A 96 14.44 -15.27 -18.35
N LEU A 97 13.63 -14.31 -18.82
CA LEU A 97 13.35 -14.16 -20.25
C LEU A 97 14.60 -13.78 -21.06
N GLN A 98 15.46 -12.91 -20.53
CA GLN A 98 16.76 -12.58 -21.16
C GLN A 98 17.68 -13.80 -21.26
N ASN A 99 17.73 -14.63 -20.22
CA ASN A 99 18.55 -15.85 -20.21
C ASN A 99 18.03 -16.92 -21.18
N MET A 100 16.71 -17.03 -21.38
CA MET A 100 16.10 -17.91 -22.41
C MET A 100 16.38 -17.44 -23.84
N SER A 101 16.50 -16.14 -24.08
CA SER A 101 16.84 -15.58 -25.40
C SER A 101 18.28 -15.91 -25.83
N ASN A 102 19.17 -16.24 -24.90
CA ASN A 102 20.59 -16.51 -25.16
C ASN A 102 20.90 -17.99 -25.43
N THR A 103 19.91 -18.89 -25.41
CA THR A 103 20.08 -20.29 -25.82
C THR A 103 19.84 -20.50 -27.32
N TYR A 104 20.72 -19.94 -28.14
CA TYR A 104 21.00 -20.43 -29.49
C TYR A 104 22.48 -20.83 -29.56
N SER A 105 22.76 -22.10 -29.25
CA SER A 105 24.05 -22.70 -29.58
C SER A 105 24.12 -22.88 -31.09
N GLN A 106 25.23 -22.45 -31.68
CA GLN A 106 25.51 -22.48 -33.12
C GLN A 106 25.60 -23.91 -33.70
N ASN A 107 25.39 -24.96 -32.89
CA ASN A 107 25.40 -26.37 -33.30
C ASN A 107 24.06 -27.04 -32.99
N GLY A 108 23.20 -27.13 -34.01
CA GLY A 108 21.83 -27.64 -33.93
C GLY A 108 21.69 -29.11 -33.55
N LYS A 109 21.36 -29.36 -32.27
CA LYS A 109 20.57 -30.51 -31.86
C LYS A 109 19.50 -30.05 -30.87
N TYR A 110 18.26 -30.00 -31.36
CA TYR A 110 17.05 -29.78 -30.57
C TYR A 110 16.82 -31.02 -29.68
N ASN A 111 17.07 -30.90 -28.37
CA ASN A 111 16.42 -31.77 -27.40
C ASN A 111 15.15 -31.06 -26.95
N SER A 112 14.03 -31.42 -27.57
CA SER A 112 12.71 -30.88 -27.26
C SER A 112 12.08 -31.60 -26.07
N GLU A 113 12.61 -31.43 -24.86
CA GLU A 113 11.90 -31.82 -23.63
C GLU A 113 12.18 -30.84 -22.49
N ASN A 114 11.88 -29.56 -22.72
CA ASN A 114 11.64 -28.64 -21.60
C ASN A 114 10.16 -28.67 -21.27
N ASN A 115 9.76 -29.64 -20.44
CA ASN A 115 8.52 -29.54 -19.68
C ASN A 115 8.63 -28.31 -18.79
N ILE A 116 8.05 -27.19 -19.22
CA ILE A 116 7.94 -25.96 -18.43
C ILE A 116 6.85 -26.23 -17.39
N ASN A 117 7.22 -26.87 -16.28
CA ASN A 117 6.35 -27.01 -15.12
C ASN A 117 6.64 -25.84 -14.17
N LEU A 118 6.02 -24.69 -14.44
CA LEU A 118 6.13 -23.49 -13.58
C LEU A 118 5.31 -23.60 -12.28
N LEU A 119 4.58 -24.71 -12.09
CA LEU A 119 3.71 -24.95 -10.94
C LEU A 119 3.77 -26.42 -10.46
N ASP A 120 4.97 -27.01 -10.37
CA ASP A 120 5.13 -28.26 -9.62
C ASP A 120 5.60 -27.97 -8.19
N GLN A 121 4.64 -27.61 -7.34
CA GLN A 121 4.74 -27.91 -5.92
C GLN A 121 3.76 -29.02 -5.62
N SER A 122 4.15 -30.25 -5.95
CA SER A 122 3.58 -31.45 -5.36
C SER A 122 3.90 -31.48 -3.86
N VAL A 123 2.85 -31.62 -3.04
CA VAL A 123 2.91 -31.91 -1.60
C VAL A 123 3.33 -33.36 -1.38
#